data_AF-A0A957CDB7-F1
#
_entry.id   AF-A0A957CDB7-F1
#
_cell.length_a   1.000
_cell.length_b   1.000
_cell.length_c   1.000
_cell.angle_alpha   90.00
_cell.angle_beta   90.00
_cell.angle_gamma   90.00
#
_symmetry.space_group_name_H-M   'P 1'
#
loop_
_entity.id
_entity.type
_entity.pdbx_description
1 polymer ?
#
loop_
_entity_poly.entity_id
_entity_poly.type
_entity_poly.pdbx_seq_one_letter_code
_entity_poly.pdbx_strand_id
1 'polypeptide(L)' 'GLQDGESRTLKEVGEMFGLSRERIRQLEKEALRKLRHPNFAGHLRQYLN' A
#
# COMPACT_ATOMS: atom_id res chain seq x y z
N GLY A 1 -1.10 1.25 10.74
CA GLY A 1 -1.47 0.75 9.42
C GLY A 1 -2.79 0.04 9.55
N LEU A 2 -3.29 -0.58 8.48
CA LEU A 2 -4.58 -1.29 8.51
C LEU A 2 -4.68 -2.39 9.60
N GLN A 3 -3.54 -2.87 10.13
CA GLN A 3 -3.47 -3.88 11.19
C GLN A 3 -3.33 -3.29 12.61
N ASP A 4 -2.58 -2.21 12.77
CA ASP A 4 -2.12 -1.67 14.06
C ASP A 4 -2.47 -0.18 14.27
N GLY A 5 -3.19 0.46 13.35
CA GLY A 5 -3.57 1.88 13.42
C GLY A 5 -2.45 2.87 13.09
N GLU A 6 -1.19 2.52 13.37
CA GLU A 6 -0.02 3.42 13.24
C GLU A 6 0.48 3.68 11.81
N SER A 7 0.36 4.90 11.31
CA SER A 7 0.92 5.25 10.00
C SER A 7 2.44 5.17 10.02
N ARG A 8 3.03 4.61 8.95
CA ARG A 8 4.49 4.49 8.81
C ARG A 8 4.95 5.18 7.54
N THR A 9 6.10 5.81 7.61
CA THR A 9 6.78 6.40 6.45
C THR A 9 7.41 5.32 5.58
N LEU A 10 7.65 5.66 4.30
CA LEU A 10 8.35 4.75 3.38
C LEU A 10 9.77 4.36 3.86
N LYS A 11 10.41 5.21 4.68
CA LYS A 11 11.73 4.94 5.27
C LYS A 11 11.63 3.87 6.35
N GLU A 12 10.69 4.03 7.29
CA GLU A 12 10.46 3.06 8.37
C GLU A 12 10.04 1.69 7.80
N VAL A 13 9.19 1.70 6.77
CA VAL A 13 8.84 0.46 6.05
C VAL A 13 10.07 -0.13 5.36
N GLY A 14 10.91 0.69 4.72
CA GLY A 14 12.17 0.22 4.13
C GLY A 14 13.05 -0.49 5.15
N GLU A 15 13.25 0.12 6.32
CA GLU A 15 14.08 -0.43 7.40
C GLU A 15 13.53 -1.77 7.93
N MET A 16 12.21 -1.88 8.14
CA MET A 16 11.58 -3.13 8.59
C MET A 16 11.73 -4.30 7.60
N PHE A 17 11.69 -4.01 6.30
CA PHE A 17 11.74 -5.03 5.25
C PHE A 17 13.14 -5.22 4.66
N GLY A 18 14.15 -4.50 5.15
CA GLY A 18 15.50 -4.53 4.59
C GLY A 18 15.59 -4.00 3.16
N LEU A 19 14.69 -3.08 2.78
CA LEU A 19 14.56 -2.51 1.44
C LEU A 19 14.85 -1.01 1.46
N SER A 20 15.25 -0.47 0.30
CA SER A 20 15.40 0.97 0.16
C SER A 20 14.03 1.69 0.17
N ARG A 21 14.02 2.94 0.64
CA ARG A 21 12.85 3.83 0.57
C ARG A 21 12.23 3.87 -0.83
N GLU A 22 13.07 3.93 -1.87
CA GLU A 22 12.62 3.98 -3.26
C GLU A 22 11.97 2.67 -3.70
N ARG A 23 12.48 1.53 -3.23
CA ARG A 23 11.84 0.24 -3.50
C ARG A 23 10.45 0.16 -2.89
N ILE A 24 10.27 0.63 -1.64
CA ILE A 24 8.94 0.72 -1.02
C ILE A 24 8.01 1.64 -1.83
N ARG A 25 8.50 2.81 -2.28
CA ARG A 25 7.73 3.73 -3.13
C ARG A 25 7.23 3.08 -4.42
N GLN A 26 8.07 2.27 -5.06
CA GLN A 26 7.69 1.54 -6.27
C GLN A 26 6.59 0.50 -5.99
N LEU A 27 6.76 -0.28 -4.92
CA LEU A 27 5.77 -1.28 -4.51
C LEU A 27 4.43 -0.64 -4.14
N GLU A 28 4.45 0.51 -3.45
CA GLU A 28 3.25 1.30 -3.15
C GLU A 28 2.52 1.71 -4.44
N LYS A 29 3.25 2.27 -5.42
CA LYS A 29 2.67 2.65 -6.72
C LYS A 29 2.06 1.45 -7.45
N GLU A 30 2.73 0.30 -7.41
CA GLU A 30 2.23 -0.93 -8.04
C GLU A 30 0.98 -1.47 -7.34
N ALA A 31 0.97 -1.49 -6.00
CA ALA A 31 -0.16 -1.91 -5.20
C ALA A 31 -1.38 -1.00 -5.45
N LEU A 32 -1.19 0.32 -5.41
CA LEU A 32 -2.24 1.29 -5.74
C LEU A 32 -2.77 1.10 -7.16
N ARG A 33 -1.91 0.78 -8.13
CA ARG A 33 -2.35 0.46 -9.50
C ARG A 33 -3.21 -0.81 -9.54
N LYS A 34 -2.83 -1.86 -8.82
CA LYS A 34 -3.60 -3.12 -8.73
C LYS A 34 -4.96 -2.89 -8.08
N LEU A 35 -5.02 -2.12 -6.98
CA LEU A 35 -6.26 -1.81 -6.27
C LEU A 35 -7.25 -0.99 -7.10
N ARG A 36 -6.76 -0.13 -8.01
CA ARG A 36 -7.61 0.62 -8.96
C ARG A 36 -8.15 -0.21 -10.12
N HIS A 37 -7.60 -1.40 -10.38
CA HIS A 37 -8.04 -2.23 -11.50
C HIS A 37 -9.47 -2.75 -11.24
N PRO A 38 -10.38 -2.75 -12.24
CA PRO A 38 -11.79 -3.13 -12.04
C PRO A 38 -12.00 -4.46 -11.31
N ASN A 39 -11.19 -5.47 -11.67
CA ASN A 39 -11.24 -6.81 -11.07
C ASN A 39 -10.96 -6.82 -9.55
N PHE A 40 -10.19 -5.86 -9.03
CA PHE A 40 -9.90 -5.71 -7.60
C PHE A 40 -10.77 -4.62 -6.94
N ALA A 41 -11.07 -3.55 -7.67
CA ALA A 41 -11.88 -2.44 -7.19
C ALA A 41 -13.34 -2.84 -6.89
N GLY A 42 -13.88 -3.88 -7.54
CA GLY A 42 -15.25 -4.36 -7.30
C GLY A 42 -15.55 -4.66 -5.83
N HIS A 43 -14.61 -5.27 -5.11
CA HIS A 43 -14.76 -5.54 -3.67
C HIS A 43 -14.54 -4.29 -2.81
N LEU A 44 -13.65 -3.39 -3.24
CA LEU A 44 -13.32 -2.17 -2.48
C LEU A 44 -14.37 -1.06 -2.63
N ARG A 45 -15.14 -1.07 -3.74
CA ARG A 45 -16.25 -0.12 -3.97
C ARG A 45 -17.31 -0.19 -2.87
N GLN A 46 -17.49 -1.34 -2.23
CA GLN A 46 -18.46 -1.50 -1.13
C GLN A 46 -18.11 -0.69 0.12
N TYR A 47 -16.85 -0.27 0.27
CA TYR A 47 -16.36 0.51 1.40
C TYR A 47 -16.35 2.03 1.13
N LEU A 48 -16.79 2.47 -0.05
CA LEU A 48 -16.89 3.88 -0.44
C LEU A 48 -18.31 4.46 -0.26
N ASN A 49 -19.22 3.73 0.38
CA ASN A 49 -20.60 4.13 0.65
C ASN A 49 -20.78 4.72 2.05
#